data_AF-A0A7Y2E7Z8-F1
#
_entry.id   AF-A0A7Y2E7Z8-F1
#
_cell.length_a   1.000
_cell.length_b   1.000
_cell.length_c   1.000
_cell.angle_alpha   90.00
_cell.angle_beta   90.00
_cell.angle_gamma   90.00
#
_symmetry.space_group_name_H-M   'P 1'
#
loop_
_entity.id
_entity.type
_entity.pdbx_description
1 polymer ?
#
loop_
_entity_poly.entity_id
_entity_poly.type
_entity_poly.pdbx_seq_one_letter_code
_entity_poly.pdbx_strand_id
1 'polypeptide(L)'
;LSKDQPKKGQSARGQPAKGVPGEGAAHADAPVASYASAFEALSERCTLFVIPHINPDGEARNRRWMDRWPDVEAYMRYSVREKPGRDVEFSWPDRRPENAAAAAWLRRQVAAGGPMHMHASLHGMGYSDGVMLLIDRHWSYRTERLQSGFTRAAARAGLRMHDNNRKGEKGFFRIAPGFTTTPEGRAMRTYFESHGDPETAALFSDSSMEFVRSLGGDPLCIVTELPLFLVRGQAEPERPVAYMAFKERLPEIKLRLEQGRSAGDLCEPFGLDPLDIQIASALHLEALDLAVATVGSSSGR
;
A
#
# COMPACT_ATOMS: atom_id res chain seq x y z
N LEU A 1 -69.33 17.58 -35.13
CA LEU A 1 -68.88 16.28 -35.66
C LEU A 1 -68.50 15.39 -34.48
N SER A 2 -69.35 14.38 -34.23
CA SER A 2 -69.22 13.15 -33.41
C SER A 2 -68.62 13.28 -31.98
N LYS A 3 -69.42 13.32 -30.91
CA LYS A 3 -70.16 12.27 -30.17
C LYS A 3 -69.34 11.48 -29.14
N ASP A 4 -69.89 11.55 -27.95
CA ASP A 4 -69.55 11.04 -26.63
C ASP A 4 -69.71 9.51 -26.42
N GLN A 5 -68.89 9.01 -25.48
CA GLN A 5 -69.19 8.04 -24.39
C GLN A 5 -69.08 6.49 -24.56
N PRO A 6 -68.89 5.74 -23.44
CA PRO A 6 -67.88 4.66 -23.26
C PRO A 6 -68.43 3.29 -22.78
N LYS A 7 -67.56 2.27 -22.56
CA LYS A 7 -67.45 1.38 -21.34
C LYS A 7 -66.85 -0.03 -21.59
N LYS A 8 -66.14 -0.52 -20.55
CA LYS A 8 -65.86 -1.91 -20.08
C LYS A 8 -64.90 -2.77 -20.93
N GLY A 9 -63.99 -3.59 -20.40
CA GLY A 9 -63.63 -4.00 -19.04
C GLY A 9 -62.99 -5.40 -19.05
N GLN A 10 -61.97 -5.65 -18.21
CA GLN A 10 -61.45 -6.93 -17.63
C GLN A 10 -59.97 -6.68 -17.23
N SER A 11 -59.58 -6.61 -15.94
CA SER A 11 -59.41 -7.67 -14.92
C SER A 11 -58.24 -8.64 -15.15
N ALA A 12 -57.12 -8.40 -14.45
CA ALA A 12 -56.22 -9.40 -13.82
C ALA A 12 -55.25 -8.64 -12.88
N ARG A 13 -55.37 -8.71 -11.54
CA ARG A 13 -54.56 -9.60 -10.65
C ARG A 13 -53.16 -9.83 -11.23
N GLY A 14 -52.06 -9.26 -10.75
CA GLY A 14 -51.59 -9.14 -9.37
C GLY A 14 -50.37 -10.05 -9.23
N GLN A 15 -49.16 -9.49 -9.02
CA GLN A 15 -48.00 -10.06 -8.29
C GLN A 15 -46.73 -9.20 -8.50
N PRO A 16 -45.76 -9.28 -7.55
CA PRO A 16 -44.98 -8.14 -7.10
C PRO A 16 -43.73 -7.86 -7.93
N ALA A 17 -43.17 -6.67 -7.68
CA ALA A 17 -41.85 -6.24 -8.09
C ALA A 17 -40.82 -7.35 -7.89
N LYS A 18 -40.21 -7.80 -8.99
CA LYS A 18 -38.97 -8.57 -8.93
C LYS A 18 -37.89 -7.62 -8.44
N GLY A 19 -37.62 -7.69 -7.14
CA GLY A 19 -36.37 -7.21 -6.57
C GLY A 19 -35.22 -7.84 -7.35
N VAL A 20 -34.33 -7.02 -7.87
CA VAL A 20 -33.02 -7.49 -8.31
C VAL A 20 -32.29 -7.87 -7.01
N PRO A 21 -31.91 -9.15 -6.84
CA PRO A 21 -31.19 -9.56 -5.65
C PRO A 21 -29.84 -8.83 -5.63
N GLY A 22 -29.53 -8.24 -4.47
CA GLY A 22 -28.18 -7.79 -4.19
C GLY A 22 -27.21 -8.95 -4.37
N GLU A 23 -26.26 -8.78 -5.26
CA GLU A 23 -25.05 -9.59 -5.26
C GLU A 23 -24.28 -9.21 -4.00
N GLY A 24 -24.57 -9.95 -2.94
CA GLY A 24 -23.70 -10.03 -1.78
C GLY A 24 -22.30 -10.37 -2.27
N ALA A 25 -21.33 -9.61 -1.80
CA ALA A 25 -19.93 -9.95 -1.90
C ALA A 25 -19.75 -11.42 -1.52
N ALA A 26 -19.37 -12.24 -2.50
CA ALA A 26 -18.84 -13.57 -2.26
C ALA A 26 -17.49 -13.40 -1.55
N HIS A 27 -17.53 -13.18 -0.25
CA HIS A 27 -16.36 -13.40 0.60
C HIS A 27 -16.17 -14.89 0.79
N ALA A 28 -14.90 -15.28 0.69
CA ALA A 28 -14.31 -16.54 1.14
C ALA A 28 -14.67 -17.79 0.31
N ASP A 29 -13.76 -18.17 -0.57
CA ASP A 29 -13.18 -19.53 -0.61
C ASP A 29 -12.05 -19.59 -1.68
N ALA A 30 -11.07 -18.70 -1.56
CA ALA A 30 -9.75 -19.04 -2.08
C ALA A 30 -9.03 -19.76 -0.93
N PRO A 31 -8.60 -21.03 -1.10
CA PRO A 31 -7.75 -21.65 -0.10
C PRO A 31 -6.42 -20.88 -0.15
N VAL A 32 -6.28 -19.90 0.73
CA VAL A 32 -4.96 -19.39 1.06
C VAL A 32 -4.26 -20.61 1.64
N ALA A 33 -3.38 -21.22 0.86
CA ALA A 33 -2.41 -22.16 1.38
C ALA A 33 -1.89 -21.54 2.68
N SER A 34 -1.97 -22.27 3.81
CA SER A 34 -1.56 -21.76 5.12
C SER A 34 -0.30 -20.91 4.95
N TYR A 35 -0.25 -19.71 5.52
CA TYR A 35 0.92 -18.82 5.35
C TYR A 35 2.24 -19.56 5.60
N ALA A 36 2.25 -20.53 6.51
CA ALA A 36 3.37 -21.44 6.73
C ALA A 36 3.81 -22.16 5.44
N SER A 37 2.89 -22.80 4.72
CA SER A 37 3.19 -23.48 3.45
C SER A 37 3.68 -22.54 2.35
N ALA A 38 3.19 -21.29 2.30
CA ALA A 38 3.69 -20.29 1.35
C ALA A 38 5.12 -19.86 1.68
N PHE A 39 5.44 -19.69 2.97
CA PHE A 39 6.80 -19.42 3.43
C PHE A 39 7.74 -20.60 3.22
N GLU A 40 7.28 -21.83 3.44
CA GLU A 40 8.04 -23.05 3.17
C GLU A 40 8.44 -23.10 1.68
N ALA A 41 7.49 -22.90 0.77
CA ALA A 41 7.74 -22.86 -0.67
C ALA A 41 8.68 -21.71 -1.11
N LEU A 42 8.69 -20.59 -0.39
CA LEU A 42 9.68 -19.52 -0.61
C LEU A 42 11.07 -19.97 -0.12
N SER A 43 11.15 -20.54 1.07
CA SER A 43 12.41 -20.98 1.69
C SER A 43 13.13 -22.10 0.92
N GLU A 44 12.39 -22.90 0.16
CA GLU A 44 12.97 -23.91 -0.74
C GLU A 44 13.70 -23.30 -1.95
N ARG A 45 13.39 -22.05 -2.32
CA ARG A 45 13.96 -21.37 -3.50
C ARG A 45 14.97 -20.28 -3.15
N CYS A 46 14.94 -19.75 -1.93
CA CYS A 46 15.86 -18.72 -1.51
C CYS A 46 16.11 -18.75 0.01
N THR A 47 17.26 -18.19 0.41
CA THR A 47 17.51 -17.88 1.81
C THR A 47 16.79 -16.59 2.19
N LEU A 48 15.87 -16.67 3.15
CA LEU A 48 15.13 -15.51 3.64
C LEU A 48 15.80 -14.92 4.89
N PHE A 49 16.08 -13.62 4.82
CA PHE A 49 16.55 -12.82 5.95
C PHE A 49 15.42 -11.89 6.39
N VAL A 50 14.79 -12.22 7.53
CA VAL A 50 13.63 -11.47 8.04
C VAL A 50 14.04 -10.61 9.22
N ILE A 51 13.78 -9.31 9.13
CA ILE A 51 13.80 -8.40 10.28
C ILE A 51 12.36 -8.36 10.83
N PRO A 52 12.08 -9.03 11.96
CA PRO A 52 10.71 -9.22 12.42
C PRO A 52 10.04 -7.92 12.86
N HIS A 53 10.83 -6.96 13.35
CA HIS A 53 10.33 -5.68 13.82
C HIS A 53 11.42 -4.60 13.71
N ILE A 54 11.14 -3.50 13.00
CA ILE A 54 12.09 -2.39 12.82
C ILE A 54 11.65 -1.07 13.50
N ASN A 55 10.38 -0.95 13.93
CA ASN A 55 9.87 0.29 14.55
C ASN A 55 9.02 0.09 15.82
N PRO A 56 9.56 -0.52 16.91
CA PRO A 56 8.79 -0.83 18.12
C PRO A 56 8.19 0.42 18.78
N ASP A 57 8.91 1.54 18.76
CA ASP A 57 8.40 2.84 19.26
C ASP A 57 7.22 3.37 18.45
N GLY A 58 7.24 3.13 17.14
CA GLY A 58 6.14 3.47 16.24
C GLY A 58 4.91 2.62 16.56
N GLU A 59 5.09 1.31 16.74
CA GLU A 59 4.04 0.38 17.15
C GLU A 59 3.41 0.81 18.49
N ALA A 60 4.24 1.05 19.52
CA ALA A 60 3.78 1.42 20.85
C ALA A 60 2.93 2.71 20.85
N ARG A 61 3.32 3.73 20.08
CA ARG A 61 2.53 4.97 19.94
C ARG A 61 1.22 4.77 19.19
N ASN A 62 1.17 3.81 18.28
CA ASN A 62 0.00 3.52 17.45
C ASN A 62 -0.92 2.44 18.05
N ARG A 63 -0.50 1.79 19.15
CA ARG A 63 -1.28 0.77 19.89
C ARG A 63 -2.73 1.17 20.11
N ARG A 64 -2.99 2.45 20.44
CA ARG A 64 -4.34 2.96 20.70
C ARG A 64 -5.33 2.74 19.56
N TRP A 65 -4.93 2.85 18.30
CA TRP A 65 -5.85 2.54 17.19
C TRP A 65 -5.73 1.09 16.76
N MET A 66 -4.54 0.48 16.88
CA MET A 66 -4.33 -0.93 16.52
C MET A 66 -5.23 -1.87 17.33
N ASP A 67 -5.35 -1.63 18.65
CA ASP A 67 -6.20 -2.44 19.54
C ASP A 67 -7.71 -2.29 19.25
N ARG A 68 -8.08 -1.29 18.45
CA ARG A 68 -9.46 -1.03 18.01
C ARG A 68 -9.67 -1.29 16.53
N TRP A 69 -8.69 -1.89 15.86
CA TRP A 69 -8.86 -2.27 14.47
C TRP A 69 -10.13 -3.12 14.28
N PRO A 70 -10.99 -2.84 13.28
CA PRO A 70 -10.82 -1.89 12.16
C PRO A 70 -11.56 -0.53 12.30
N ASP A 71 -11.55 0.10 13.48
CA ASP A 71 -12.20 1.41 13.70
C ASP A 71 -11.46 2.57 12.99
N VAL A 72 -12.10 3.14 11.97
CA VAL A 72 -11.58 4.26 11.17
C VAL A 72 -11.46 5.57 11.96
N GLU A 73 -12.40 5.88 12.85
CA GLU A 73 -12.31 7.10 13.67
C GLU A 73 -11.18 6.97 14.69
N ALA A 74 -10.98 5.78 15.26
CA ALA A 74 -9.82 5.50 16.10
C ALA A 74 -8.51 5.68 15.32
N TYR A 75 -8.41 5.14 14.11
CA TYR A 75 -7.23 5.35 13.26
C TYR A 75 -6.99 6.84 12.99
N MET A 76 -8.02 7.58 12.56
CA MET A 76 -7.91 9.01 12.27
C MET A 76 -7.47 9.84 13.47
N ARG A 77 -7.97 9.52 14.66
CA ARG A 77 -7.70 10.25 15.89
C ARG A 77 -6.33 9.93 16.49
N TYR A 78 -5.90 8.68 16.43
CA TYR A 78 -4.73 8.21 17.19
C TYR A 78 -3.55 7.76 16.31
N SER A 79 -3.69 7.72 14.99
CA SER A 79 -2.57 7.39 14.10
C SER A 79 -1.49 8.48 14.18
N VAL A 80 -0.28 8.06 14.51
CA VAL A 80 0.90 8.91 14.58
C VAL A 80 1.92 8.47 13.54
N ARG A 81 2.28 9.38 12.64
CA ARG A 81 3.41 9.23 11.72
C ARG A 81 4.62 9.95 12.27
N GLU A 82 5.74 9.25 12.32
CA GLU A 82 7.02 9.88 12.69
C GLU A 82 7.45 10.88 11.62
N LYS A 83 7.99 12.02 12.07
CA LYS A 83 8.52 13.06 11.20
C LYS A 83 9.90 12.65 10.64
N PRO A 84 10.36 13.29 9.55
CA PRO A 84 11.73 13.15 9.05
C PRO A 84 12.77 13.21 10.18
N GLY A 85 13.79 12.35 10.10
CA GLY A 85 14.87 12.26 11.09
C GLY A 85 14.53 11.43 12.34
N ARG A 86 13.26 11.04 12.50
CA ARG A 86 12.80 10.02 13.46
C ARG A 86 12.14 8.84 12.77
N ASP A 87 11.67 9.01 11.54
CA ASP A 87 11.08 7.93 10.75
C ASP A 87 12.11 6.84 10.45
N VAL A 88 11.66 5.59 10.43
CA VAL A 88 12.52 4.43 10.19
C VAL A 88 12.95 4.28 8.72
N GLU A 89 12.18 4.88 7.80
CA GLU A 89 12.30 4.67 6.37
C GLU A 89 13.56 5.32 5.81
N PHE A 90 13.88 6.55 6.24
CA PHE A 90 15.03 7.34 5.79
C PHE A 90 16.07 7.60 6.90
N SER A 91 16.24 6.62 7.79
CA SER A 91 17.18 6.69 8.93
C SER A 91 18.36 5.73 8.80
N TRP A 92 18.60 5.16 7.61
CA TRP A 92 19.68 4.21 7.41
C TRP A 92 21.03 4.91 7.19
N PRO A 93 22.15 4.32 7.65
CA PRO A 93 22.20 3.07 8.39
C PRO A 93 21.96 3.21 9.90
N ASP A 94 22.06 4.40 10.50
CA ASP A 94 22.33 4.51 11.94
C ASP A 94 21.69 5.71 12.66
N ARG A 95 20.70 6.39 12.08
CA ARG A 95 19.99 7.48 12.79
C ARG A 95 19.08 6.98 13.92
N ARG A 96 18.82 5.67 13.97
CA ARG A 96 18.13 5.01 15.09
C ARG A 96 18.86 3.74 15.51
N PRO A 97 18.74 3.32 16.78
CA PRO A 97 19.28 2.04 17.24
C PRO A 97 18.79 0.84 16.42
N GLU A 98 17.52 0.83 16.01
CA GLU A 98 16.96 -0.27 15.21
C GLU A 98 17.55 -0.33 13.81
N ASN A 99 17.70 0.83 13.15
CA ASN A 99 18.38 0.92 11.85
C ASN A 99 19.84 0.46 11.98
N ALA A 100 20.55 0.92 13.01
CA ALA A 100 21.95 0.54 13.25
C ALA A 100 22.12 -0.96 13.47
N ALA A 101 21.24 -1.56 14.29
CA ALA A 101 21.25 -2.99 14.55
C ALA A 101 20.96 -3.81 13.29
N ALA A 102 19.94 -3.43 12.53
CA ALA A 102 19.58 -4.08 11.27
C ALA A 102 20.69 -3.93 10.23
N ALA A 103 21.26 -2.74 10.08
CA ALA A 103 22.38 -2.47 9.17
C ALA A 103 23.61 -3.31 9.51
N ALA A 104 23.98 -3.38 10.80
CA ALA A 104 25.09 -4.20 11.26
C ALA A 104 24.85 -5.70 10.99
N TRP A 105 23.62 -6.18 11.19
CA TRP A 105 23.26 -7.56 10.91
C TRP A 105 23.31 -7.88 9.41
N LEU A 106 22.72 -7.03 8.56
CA LEU A 106 22.74 -7.19 7.10
C LEU A 106 24.17 -7.21 6.54
N ARG A 107 25.06 -6.34 7.04
CA ARG A 107 26.48 -6.36 6.67
C ARG A 107 27.14 -7.72 6.96
N ARG A 108 26.83 -8.34 8.10
CA ARG A 108 27.34 -9.67 8.45
C ARG A 108 26.81 -10.74 7.50
N GLN A 109 25.53 -10.67 7.12
CA GLN A 109 24.95 -11.62 6.17
C GLN A 109 25.61 -11.50 4.80
N VAL A 110 25.80 -10.28 4.30
CA VAL A 110 26.48 -10.05 3.00
C VAL A 110 27.94 -10.51 3.04
N ALA A 111 28.66 -10.24 4.14
CA ALA A 111 30.03 -10.70 4.30
C ALA A 111 30.16 -12.23 4.35
N ALA A 112 29.16 -12.94 4.86
CA ALA A 112 29.16 -14.40 4.99
C ALA A 112 28.61 -15.13 3.75
N GLY A 113 27.63 -14.55 3.05
CA GLY A 113 26.84 -15.22 2.02
C GLY A 113 26.86 -14.56 0.64
N GLY A 114 27.55 -13.43 0.48
CA GLY A 114 27.56 -12.65 -0.75
C GLY A 114 26.41 -11.61 -0.84
N PRO A 115 26.32 -10.86 -1.95
CA PRO A 115 25.36 -9.79 -2.12
C PRO A 115 23.89 -10.25 -2.00
N MET A 116 23.03 -9.34 -1.54
CA MET A 116 21.58 -9.56 -1.58
C MET A 116 21.09 -9.46 -3.02
N HIS A 117 20.21 -10.38 -3.43
CA HIS A 117 19.60 -10.37 -4.76
C HIS A 117 18.23 -9.67 -4.77
N MET A 118 17.63 -9.48 -3.60
CA MET A 118 16.30 -8.91 -3.42
C MET A 118 16.19 -8.26 -2.04
N HIS A 119 15.42 -7.17 -1.95
CA HIS A 119 15.02 -6.58 -0.68
C HIS A 119 13.55 -6.15 -0.75
N ALA A 120 12.74 -6.52 0.25
CA ALA A 120 11.35 -6.07 0.35
C ALA A 120 11.11 -5.31 1.64
N SER A 121 10.36 -4.23 1.52
CA SER A 121 9.72 -3.55 2.65
C SER A 121 8.20 -3.68 2.52
N LEU A 122 7.56 -4.34 3.48
CA LEU A 122 6.11 -4.59 3.41
C LEU A 122 5.36 -3.48 4.14
N HIS A 123 4.74 -2.55 3.41
CA HIS A 123 4.07 -1.38 3.98
C HIS A 123 2.55 -1.44 3.85
N GLY A 124 1.89 -0.73 4.77
CA GLY A 124 0.51 -0.30 4.61
C GLY A 124 0.45 1.21 4.37
N MET A 125 -0.46 1.63 3.49
CA MET A 125 -0.83 3.01 3.27
C MET A 125 -2.08 3.33 4.07
N GLY A 126 -2.07 4.39 4.88
CA GLY A 126 -3.22 4.72 5.73
C GLY A 126 -4.55 4.77 4.99
N TYR A 127 -4.54 5.40 3.81
CA TYR A 127 -5.66 5.42 2.89
C TYR A 127 -5.14 5.33 1.48
N SER A 128 -5.81 4.57 0.65
CA SER A 128 -5.64 4.60 -0.79
C SER A 128 -6.90 4.07 -1.44
N ASP A 129 -7.04 4.30 -2.73
CA ASP A 129 -8.20 3.84 -3.46
C ASP A 129 -7.96 2.45 -4.12
N GLY A 130 -6.80 1.86 -3.85
CA GLY A 130 -6.34 0.58 -4.39
C GLY A 130 -4.95 0.20 -3.86
N VAL A 131 -4.40 -0.90 -4.34
CA VAL A 131 -3.04 -1.35 -3.94
C VAL A 131 -1.97 -0.74 -4.84
N MET A 132 -0.77 -0.54 -4.30
CA MET A 132 0.37 -0.02 -5.05
C MET A 132 1.63 -0.85 -4.78
N LEU A 133 2.50 -0.94 -5.78
CA LEU A 133 3.82 -1.55 -5.63
C LEU A 133 4.88 -0.56 -6.10
N LEU A 134 5.85 -0.28 -5.23
CA LEU A 134 7.03 0.51 -5.57
C LEU A 134 8.14 -0.44 -5.96
N ILE A 135 8.84 -0.10 -7.03
CA ILE A 135 9.94 -0.89 -7.58
C ILE A 135 11.16 0.01 -7.70
N ASP A 136 12.33 -0.49 -7.34
CA ASP A 136 13.57 0.24 -7.53
C ASP A 136 13.71 0.71 -8.99
N ARG A 137 14.12 1.98 -9.16
CA ARG A 137 14.21 2.61 -10.48
C ARG A 137 15.12 1.83 -11.44
N HIS A 138 16.16 1.18 -10.94
CA HIS A 138 17.13 0.41 -11.73
C HIS A 138 16.56 -0.94 -12.21
N TRP A 139 15.42 -1.37 -11.66
CA TRP A 139 14.72 -2.60 -12.01
C TRP A 139 13.41 -2.38 -12.79
N SER A 140 12.96 -1.13 -12.93
CA SER A 140 11.68 -0.79 -13.57
C SER A 140 11.46 -1.44 -14.95
N TYR A 141 12.51 -1.62 -15.77
CA TYR A 141 12.44 -2.22 -17.11
C TYR A 141 12.55 -3.76 -17.14
N ARG A 142 12.77 -4.42 -15.99
CA ARG A 142 12.96 -5.89 -15.88
C ARG A 142 11.84 -6.58 -15.13
N THR A 143 10.77 -5.86 -14.81
CA THR A 143 9.74 -6.28 -13.85
C THR A 143 8.35 -6.48 -14.45
N GLU A 144 8.23 -6.60 -15.78
CA GLU A 144 6.93 -6.77 -16.45
C GLU A 144 6.12 -7.96 -15.90
N ARG A 145 6.78 -9.09 -15.63
CA ARG A 145 6.13 -10.27 -15.02
C ARG A 145 5.64 -10.01 -13.60
N LEU A 146 6.46 -9.34 -12.78
CA LEU A 146 6.10 -8.91 -11.43
C LEU A 146 4.89 -7.97 -11.47
N GLN A 147 4.93 -6.95 -12.32
CA GLN A 147 3.85 -5.97 -12.48
C GLN A 147 2.55 -6.65 -12.89
N SER A 148 2.58 -7.44 -13.97
CA SER A 148 1.41 -8.16 -14.47
C SER A 148 0.87 -9.18 -13.47
N GLY A 149 1.75 -9.88 -12.76
CA GLY A 149 1.37 -10.83 -11.72
C GLY A 149 0.67 -10.16 -10.54
N PHE A 150 1.23 -9.06 -10.04
CA PHE A 150 0.68 -8.33 -8.91
C PHE A 150 -0.66 -7.67 -9.25
N THR A 151 -0.81 -7.11 -10.46
CA THR A 151 -2.11 -6.61 -10.95
C THR A 151 -3.18 -7.71 -10.97
N ARG A 152 -2.83 -8.92 -11.43
CA ARG A 152 -3.78 -10.05 -11.40
C ARG A 152 -4.11 -10.47 -9.97
N ALA A 153 -3.14 -10.48 -9.06
CA ALA A 153 -3.38 -10.80 -7.65
C ALA A 153 -4.34 -9.79 -7.00
N ALA A 154 -4.14 -8.49 -7.23
CA ALA A 154 -5.03 -7.44 -6.78
C ALA A 154 -6.45 -7.63 -7.33
N ALA A 155 -6.58 -7.87 -8.64
CA ALA A 155 -7.88 -8.09 -9.28
C ALA A 155 -8.61 -9.33 -8.73
N ARG A 156 -7.89 -10.44 -8.47
CA ARG A 156 -8.47 -11.64 -7.82
C ARG A 156 -9.00 -11.34 -6.42
N ALA A 157 -8.37 -10.42 -5.71
CA ALA A 157 -8.81 -9.96 -4.39
C ALA A 157 -9.93 -8.91 -4.45
N GLY A 158 -10.45 -8.58 -5.64
CA GLY A 158 -11.47 -7.53 -5.81
C GLY A 158 -10.93 -6.11 -5.60
N LEU A 159 -9.62 -5.93 -5.68
CA LEU A 159 -8.95 -4.64 -5.49
C LEU A 159 -8.49 -4.07 -6.83
N ARG A 160 -8.55 -2.74 -6.97
CA ARG A 160 -7.92 -2.02 -8.07
C ARG A 160 -6.49 -1.61 -7.70
N MET A 161 -5.75 -1.17 -8.71
CA MET A 161 -4.44 -0.55 -8.54
C MET A 161 -4.61 0.94 -8.19
N HIS A 162 -3.86 1.46 -7.22
CA HIS A 162 -3.81 2.88 -6.87
C HIS A 162 -2.87 3.63 -7.83
N ASP A 163 -3.42 4.27 -8.85
CA ASP A 163 -2.65 4.95 -9.90
C ASP A 163 -2.61 6.46 -9.68
N ASN A 164 -1.74 6.93 -8.78
CA ASN A 164 -1.51 8.35 -8.54
C ASN A 164 -0.20 8.81 -9.20
N ASN A 165 -0.28 9.52 -10.33
CA ASN A 165 0.92 10.06 -10.97
C ASN A 165 1.39 11.33 -10.27
N ARG A 166 2.36 11.16 -9.37
CA ARG A 166 3.01 12.25 -8.64
C ARG A 166 4.08 13.00 -9.44
N LYS A 167 4.28 12.65 -10.71
CA LYS A 167 5.21 13.33 -11.64
C LYS A 167 6.63 13.49 -11.09
N GLY A 168 7.13 12.51 -10.33
CA GLY A 168 8.47 12.53 -9.74
C GLY A 168 8.58 13.29 -8.42
N GLU A 169 7.48 13.84 -7.88
CA GLU A 169 7.48 14.50 -6.57
C GLU A 169 8.07 13.54 -5.51
N LYS A 170 9.11 13.99 -4.79
CA LYS A 170 9.82 13.20 -3.77
C LYS A 170 10.42 11.88 -4.29
N GLY A 171 10.71 11.80 -5.60
CA GLY A 171 11.28 10.61 -6.23
C GLY A 171 10.25 9.55 -6.64
N PHE A 172 8.95 9.85 -6.61
CA PHE A 172 7.89 8.93 -7.04
C PHE A 172 7.62 9.12 -8.55
N PHE A 173 8.42 8.45 -9.38
CA PHE A 173 8.20 8.37 -10.82
C PHE A 173 7.25 7.21 -11.14
N ARG A 174 6.25 7.47 -11.97
CA ARG A 174 5.34 6.43 -12.43
C ARG A 174 6.03 5.49 -13.41
N ILE A 175 5.85 4.19 -13.21
CA ILE A 175 6.32 3.12 -14.10
C ILE A 175 5.16 2.66 -14.98
N ALA A 176 4.03 2.32 -14.36
CA ALA A 176 2.80 1.81 -14.97
C ALA A 176 1.62 2.05 -14.01
N PRO A 177 0.36 1.79 -14.39
CA PRO A 177 -0.78 1.95 -13.48
C PRO A 177 -0.60 1.17 -12.17
N GLY A 178 -0.51 1.88 -11.04
CA GLY A 178 -0.28 1.27 -9.72
C GLY A 178 1.17 0.93 -9.39
N PHE A 179 2.11 1.32 -10.24
CA PHE A 179 3.54 1.07 -10.05
C PHE A 179 4.33 2.37 -10.10
N THR A 180 5.13 2.62 -9.07
CA THR A 180 6.00 3.80 -8.97
C THR A 180 7.40 3.41 -8.55
N THR A 181 8.36 4.32 -8.70
CA THR A 181 9.71 4.09 -8.18
C THR A 181 9.74 4.19 -6.66
N THR A 182 10.58 3.39 -6.01
CA THR A 182 10.88 3.62 -4.59
C THR A 182 11.52 5.00 -4.40
N PRO A 183 11.10 5.79 -3.40
CA PRO A 183 11.75 7.06 -3.11
C PRO A 183 13.16 6.84 -2.59
N GLU A 184 14.06 7.75 -2.95
CA GLU A 184 15.46 7.78 -2.51
C GLU A 184 15.67 8.96 -1.55
N GLY A 185 16.52 8.79 -0.54
CA GLY A 185 16.87 9.82 0.43
C GLY A 185 17.37 11.09 -0.27
N ARG A 186 18.15 10.94 -1.35
CA ARG A 186 18.59 12.08 -2.18
C ARG A 186 17.41 12.83 -2.80
N ALA A 187 16.42 12.13 -3.34
CA ALA A 187 15.24 12.76 -3.94
C ALA A 187 14.40 13.51 -2.90
N MET A 188 14.31 12.96 -1.68
CA MET A 188 13.68 13.65 -0.54
C MET A 188 14.42 14.93 -0.19
N ARG A 189 15.75 14.88 -0.03
CA ARG A 189 16.59 16.06 0.27
C ARG A 189 16.42 17.16 -0.78
N THR A 190 16.59 16.81 -2.05
CA THR A 190 16.44 17.76 -3.17
C THR A 190 15.05 18.37 -3.23
N TYR A 191 13.99 17.59 -2.94
CA TYR A 191 12.63 18.12 -2.87
C TYR A 191 12.52 19.23 -1.81
N PHE A 192 12.91 18.98 -0.56
CA PHE A 192 12.78 19.97 0.51
C PHE A 192 13.71 21.19 0.31
N GLU A 193 14.94 20.98 -0.16
CA GLU A 193 15.86 22.07 -0.53
C GLU A 193 15.25 22.98 -1.59
N SER A 194 14.68 22.42 -2.65
CA SER A 194 14.06 23.20 -3.74
C SER A 194 12.81 23.98 -3.31
N HIS A 195 12.21 23.64 -2.17
CA HIS A 195 11.08 24.34 -1.57
C HIS A 195 11.49 25.30 -0.43
N GLY A 196 12.79 25.54 -0.25
CA GLY A 196 13.30 26.45 0.77
C GLY A 196 13.27 25.89 2.19
N ASP A 197 13.25 24.57 2.35
CA ASP A 197 13.24 23.89 3.65
C ASP A 197 14.51 23.02 3.85
N PRO A 198 15.70 23.63 3.98
CA PRO A 198 16.96 22.91 4.15
C PRO A 198 17.05 22.20 5.51
N GLU A 199 16.34 22.70 6.53
CA GLU A 199 16.31 22.07 7.85
C GLU A 199 15.66 20.69 7.78
N THR A 200 14.50 20.57 7.15
CA THR A 200 13.86 19.27 6.93
C THR A 200 14.67 18.38 5.99
N ALA A 201 15.33 18.96 4.98
CA ALA A 201 16.21 18.19 4.08
C ALA A 201 17.34 17.49 4.85
N ALA A 202 17.99 18.18 5.79
CA ALA A 202 19.10 17.62 6.59
C ALA A 202 18.70 16.43 7.48
N LEU A 203 17.40 16.21 7.69
CA LEU A 203 16.85 15.10 8.46
C LEU A 203 16.77 13.79 7.67
N PHE A 204 16.84 13.82 6.34
CA PHE A 204 16.77 12.62 5.50
C PHE A 204 18.14 11.97 5.30
N SER A 205 18.26 10.72 5.72
CA SER A 205 19.35 9.81 5.36
C SER A 205 18.95 8.92 4.17
N ASP A 206 19.70 7.85 3.95
CA ASP A 206 19.36 6.83 2.97
C ASP A 206 18.18 5.96 3.45
N SER A 207 17.48 5.38 2.48
CA SER A 207 16.46 4.35 2.71
C SER A 207 17.06 2.97 2.93
N SER A 208 16.26 2.01 3.41
CA SER A 208 16.69 0.60 3.51
C SER A 208 17.11 0.01 2.16
N MET A 209 16.44 0.43 1.08
CA MET A 209 16.73 0.01 -0.30
C MET A 209 18.09 0.54 -0.76
N GLU A 210 18.35 1.84 -0.55
CA GLU A 210 19.65 2.46 -0.84
C GLU A 210 20.77 1.82 -0.03
N PHE A 211 20.52 1.56 1.25
CA PHE A 211 21.49 0.90 2.12
C PHE A 211 21.83 -0.52 1.63
N VAL A 212 20.84 -1.38 1.35
CA VAL A 212 21.11 -2.74 0.85
C VAL A 212 21.87 -2.72 -0.46
N ARG A 213 21.51 -1.82 -1.39
CA ARG A 213 22.23 -1.63 -2.65
C ARG A 213 23.68 -1.19 -2.43
N SER A 214 23.94 -0.35 -1.42
CA SER A 214 25.30 0.07 -1.08
C SER A 214 26.20 -1.08 -0.58
N LEU A 215 25.62 -2.21 -0.15
CA LEU A 215 26.37 -3.41 0.23
C LEU A 215 26.86 -4.24 -0.97
N GLY A 216 26.52 -3.83 -2.20
CA GLY A 216 26.94 -4.47 -3.45
C GLY A 216 25.84 -5.30 -4.12
N GLY A 217 26.17 -5.81 -5.32
CA GLY A 217 25.22 -6.53 -6.18
C GLY A 217 24.27 -5.61 -6.96
N ASP A 218 23.18 -6.20 -7.46
CA ASP A 218 22.08 -5.52 -8.15
C ASP A 218 20.74 -6.04 -7.59
N PRO A 219 20.40 -5.72 -6.32
CA PRO A 219 19.19 -6.25 -5.70
C PRO A 219 17.92 -5.65 -6.33
N LEU A 220 16.92 -6.50 -6.58
CA LEU A 220 15.56 -6.02 -6.81
C LEU A 220 14.98 -5.53 -5.48
N CYS A 221 14.83 -4.22 -5.32
CA CYS A 221 14.13 -3.65 -4.16
C CYS A 221 12.66 -3.36 -4.48
N ILE A 222 11.75 -3.81 -3.62
CA ILE A 222 10.31 -3.54 -3.74
C ILE A 222 9.71 -3.03 -2.43
N VAL A 223 8.66 -2.22 -2.52
CA VAL A 223 7.82 -1.83 -1.39
C VAL A 223 6.36 -2.04 -1.76
N THR A 224 5.64 -2.87 -1.02
CA THR A 224 4.18 -2.97 -1.17
C THR A 224 3.53 -1.85 -0.38
N GLU A 225 2.51 -1.21 -0.94
CA GLU A 225 1.73 -0.17 -0.28
C GLU A 225 0.25 -0.56 -0.36
N LEU A 226 -0.23 -1.26 0.67
CA LEU A 226 -1.60 -1.76 0.74
C LEU A 226 -2.47 -0.84 1.61
N PRO A 227 -3.69 -0.46 1.20
CA PRO A 227 -4.55 0.39 2.03
C PRO A 227 -4.85 -0.28 3.36
N LEU A 228 -4.75 0.47 4.45
CA LEU A 228 -5.46 0.14 5.69
C LEU A 228 -6.95 0.36 5.46
N PHE A 229 -7.32 1.53 4.94
CA PHE A 229 -8.69 1.85 4.54
C PHE A 229 -8.76 2.16 3.05
N LEU A 230 -9.59 1.40 2.34
CA LEU A 230 -9.92 1.62 0.93
C LEU A 230 -10.84 2.83 0.81
N VAL A 231 -10.47 3.78 -0.04
CA VAL A 231 -11.33 4.89 -0.44
C VAL A 231 -12.13 4.48 -1.69
N ARG A 232 -13.46 4.47 -1.57
CA ARG A 232 -14.38 4.20 -2.66
C ARG A 232 -14.67 5.45 -3.49
N GLY A 233 -15.10 5.22 -4.73
CA GLY A 233 -15.53 6.25 -5.65
C GLY A 233 -14.74 6.26 -6.96
N GLN A 234 -14.91 7.36 -7.69
CA GLN A 234 -14.32 7.53 -9.02
C GLN A 234 -12.79 7.57 -8.95
N ALA A 235 -12.16 6.84 -9.87
CA ALA A 235 -10.77 7.00 -10.22
C ALA A 235 -10.65 7.12 -11.74
N GLU A 236 -9.73 7.97 -12.15
CA GLU A 236 -9.30 8.11 -13.53
C GLU A 236 -7.86 7.60 -13.65
N PRO A 237 -7.41 7.18 -14.84
CA PRO A 237 -6.01 6.86 -15.06
C PRO A 237 -5.11 7.99 -14.53
N GLU A 238 -4.07 7.63 -13.78
CA GLU A 238 -3.13 8.57 -13.17
C GLU A 238 -3.70 9.54 -12.12
N ARG A 239 -5.01 9.47 -11.84
CA ARG A 239 -5.71 10.42 -10.96
C ARG A 239 -6.82 9.73 -10.13
N PRO A 240 -6.53 9.33 -8.88
CA PRO A 240 -7.52 8.75 -7.98
C PRO A 240 -8.41 9.85 -7.37
N VAL A 241 -9.44 10.29 -8.11
CA VAL A 241 -10.26 11.48 -7.81
C VAL A 241 -10.85 11.46 -6.39
N ALA A 242 -11.52 10.36 -6.01
CA ALA A 242 -12.16 10.26 -4.69
C ALA A 242 -11.14 10.32 -3.54
N TYR A 243 -10.00 9.65 -3.69
CA TYR A 243 -8.91 9.73 -2.70
C TYR A 243 -8.32 11.14 -2.57
N MET A 244 -8.16 11.85 -3.67
CA MET A 244 -7.64 13.23 -3.63
C MET A 244 -8.64 14.16 -2.92
N ALA A 245 -9.93 14.06 -3.24
CA ALA A 245 -10.98 14.81 -2.56
C ALA A 245 -11.06 14.46 -1.06
N PHE A 246 -10.89 13.18 -0.70
CA PHE A 246 -10.80 12.76 0.70
C PHE A 246 -9.59 13.38 1.40
N LYS A 247 -8.41 13.40 0.76
CA LYS A 247 -7.22 14.03 1.32
C LYS A 247 -7.39 15.52 1.60
N GLU A 248 -8.14 16.23 0.76
CA GLU A 248 -8.47 17.65 0.99
C GLU A 248 -9.38 17.84 2.23
N ARG A 249 -10.21 16.85 2.56
CA ARG A 249 -11.09 16.85 3.74
C ARG A 249 -10.41 16.41 5.04
N LEU A 250 -9.32 15.66 4.97
CA LEU A 250 -8.61 15.12 6.13
C LEU A 250 -8.30 16.17 7.22
N PRO A 251 -7.85 17.40 6.92
CA PRO A 251 -7.61 18.41 7.97
C PRO A 251 -8.87 18.77 8.76
N GLU A 252 -10.01 18.92 8.08
CA GLU A 252 -11.29 19.22 8.73
C GLU A 252 -11.76 18.05 9.61
N ILE A 253 -11.66 16.82 9.08
CA ILE A 253 -11.98 15.59 9.80
C ILE A 253 -11.17 15.49 11.10
N LYS A 254 -9.85 15.68 11.01
CA LYS A 254 -8.96 15.63 12.18
C LYS A 254 -9.32 16.68 13.22
N LEU A 255 -9.57 17.92 12.80
CA LEU A 255 -9.97 18.99 13.70
C LEU A 255 -11.28 18.66 14.43
N ARG A 256 -12.28 18.08 13.75
CA ARG A 256 -13.54 17.65 14.40
C ARG A 256 -13.29 16.56 15.43
N LEU A 257 -12.46 15.56 15.11
CA LEU A 257 -12.13 14.46 16.01
C LEU A 257 -11.32 14.91 17.23
N GLU A 258 -10.44 15.90 17.08
CA GLU A 258 -9.69 16.54 18.17
C GLU A 258 -10.62 17.28 19.13
N GLN A 259 -11.71 17.85 18.61
CA GLN A 259 -12.77 18.50 19.41
C GLN A 259 -13.75 17.50 20.04
N GLY A 260 -13.50 16.19 19.91
CA GLY A 260 -14.37 15.14 20.45
C GLY A 260 -15.70 14.96 19.69
N ARG A 261 -15.83 15.55 18.50
CA ARG A 261 -17.00 15.38 17.62
C ARG A 261 -16.78 14.21 16.67
N SER A 262 -17.84 13.51 16.28
CA SER A 262 -17.78 12.53 15.19
C SER A 262 -17.50 13.23 13.86
N ALA A 263 -16.86 12.51 12.94
CA ALA A 263 -16.61 12.97 11.58
C ALA A 263 -17.22 12.02 10.52
N GLY A 264 -18.15 11.13 10.94
CA GLY A 264 -18.76 10.14 10.07
C GLY A 264 -19.44 10.76 8.83
N ASP A 265 -20.10 11.90 8.99
CA ASP A 265 -20.74 12.66 7.90
C ASP A 265 -19.75 13.14 6.84
N LEU A 266 -18.52 13.48 7.24
CA LEU A 266 -17.46 13.88 6.32
C LEU A 266 -16.80 12.69 5.63
N CYS A 267 -16.84 11.50 6.23
CA CYS A 267 -16.25 10.28 5.70
C CYS A 267 -17.20 9.51 4.79
N GLU A 268 -18.51 9.59 5.04
CA GLU A 268 -19.56 8.85 4.32
C GLU A 268 -19.45 8.94 2.79
N PRO A 269 -19.21 10.12 2.17
CA PRO A 269 -19.12 10.21 0.71
C PRO A 269 -17.98 9.41 0.08
N PHE A 270 -16.98 9.04 0.88
CA PHE A 270 -15.76 8.39 0.41
C PHE A 270 -15.75 6.89 0.60
N GLY A 271 -16.62 6.33 1.45
CA GLY A 271 -16.63 4.91 1.81
C GLY A 271 -15.26 4.41 2.26
N LEU A 272 -15.01 4.36 3.56
CA LEU A 272 -13.71 3.97 4.12
C LEU A 272 -13.75 2.53 4.61
N ASP A 273 -13.57 1.59 3.69
CA ASP A 273 -13.65 0.16 4.02
C ASP A 273 -12.29 -0.33 4.52
N PRO A 274 -12.20 -0.96 5.70
CA PRO A 274 -10.96 -1.57 6.13
C PRO A 274 -10.58 -2.73 5.20
N LEU A 275 -9.30 -2.82 4.85
CA LEU A 275 -8.79 -3.98 4.11
C LEU A 275 -8.68 -5.17 5.05
N ASP A 276 -9.23 -6.30 4.63
CA ASP A 276 -9.09 -7.56 5.36
C ASP A 276 -7.61 -7.97 5.49
N ILE A 277 -7.20 -8.32 6.70
CA ILE A 277 -5.78 -8.62 6.99
C ILE A 277 -5.30 -9.89 6.28
N GLN A 278 -6.19 -10.83 5.99
CA GLN A 278 -5.82 -12.04 5.26
C GLN A 278 -5.57 -11.72 3.79
N ILE A 279 -6.38 -10.84 3.20
CA ILE A 279 -6.16 -10.31 1.84
C ILE A 279 -4.84 -9.55 1.78
N ALA A 280 -4.57 -8.65 2.73
CA ALA A 280 -3.33 -7.88 2.78
C ALA A 280 -2.10 -8.81 2.86
N SER A 281 -2.14 -9.78 3.77
CA SER A 281 -1.06 -10.75 3.96
C SER A 281 -0.83 -11.63 2.72
N ALA A 282 -1.90 -12.08 2.07
CA ALA A 282 -1.80 -12.84 0.82
C ALA A 282 -1.14 -12.01 -0.30
N LEU A 283 -1.50 -10.74 -0.44
CA LEU A 283 -0.90 -9.85 -1.44
C LEU A 283 0.57 -9.55 -1.17
N HIS A 284 0.97 -9.41 0.10
CA HIS A 284 2.38 -9.30 0.46
C HIS A 284 3.16 -10.55 0.03
N LEU A 285 2.65 -11.75 0.31
CA LEU A 285 3.29 -13.01 -0.06
C LEU A 285 3.37 -13.21 -1.59
N GLU A 286 2.31 -12.88 -2.30
CA GLU A 286 2.29 -12.89 -3.77
C GLU A 286 3.34 -11.92 -4.34
N ALA A 287 3.50 -10.73 -3.77
CA ALA A 287 4.55 -9.80 -4.18
C ALA A 287 5.96 -10.37 -3.95
N LEU A 288 6.18 -11.05 -2.82
CA LEU A 288 7.45 -11.73 -2.52
C LEU A 288 7.74 -12.86 -3.51
N ASP A 289 6.77 -13.73 -3.76
CA ASP A 289 6.90 -14.85 -4.71
C ASP A 289 7.25 -14.36 -6.12
N LEU A 290 6.50 -13.37 -6.61
CA LEU A 290 6.73 -12.77 -7.92
C LEU A 290 8.11 -12.09 -8.00
N ALA A 291 8.56 -11.45 -6.94
CA ALA A 291 9.88 -10.82 -6.88
C ALA A 291 11.00 -11.86 -6.92
N VAL A 292 10.89 -12.95 -6.15
CA VAL A 292 11.85 -14.07 -6.17
C VAL A 292 11.93 -14.69 -7.57
N ALA A 293 10.80 -14.96 -8.21
CA ALA A 293 10.75 -15.48 -9.57
C ALA A 293 11.39 -14.52 -10.60
N THR A 294 11.23 -13.21 -10.40
CA THR A 294 11.78 -12.16 -11.29
C THR A 294 13.30 -12.12 -11.21
N VAL A 295 13.86 -12.24 -9.99
CA VAL A 295 15.31 -12.32 -9.77
C VAL A 295 15.88 -13.62 -10.35
N GLY A 296 15.26 -14.76 -10.09
CA GLY A 296 15.72 -16.06 -10.63
C GLY A 296 15.74 -16.11 -12.15
N SER A 297 14.78 -15.46 -12.82
CA SER A 297 14.74 -15.36 -14.29
C SER A 297 15.78 -14.39 -14.87
N SER A 298 16.32 -13.50 -14.03
CA SER A 298 17.25 -12.44 -14.40
C SER A 298 18.71 -12.87 -14.32
N SER A 299 19.04 -13.80 -13.42
CA SER A 299 20.40 -14.33 -13.24
C SER A 299 20.81 -15.36 -14.30
N GLY A 300 19.90 -15.74 -15.20
CA GLY A 300 20.14 -16.69 -16.29
C GLY A 300 20.45 -16.05 -17.65
N ARG A 301 20.85 -14.77 -17.69
CA ARG A 301 21.33 -14.07 -18.90
C ARG A 301 22.75 -13.58 -18.71
#